data_AF-A0A183S9T3-F1
#
_entry.id   AF-A0A183S9T3-F1
#
_cell.length_a   1.000
_cell.length_b   1.000
_cell.length_c   1.000
_cell.angle_alpha   90.00
_cell.angle_beta   90.00
_cell.angle_gamma   90.00
#
_symmetry.space_group_name_H-M   'P 1'
#
loop_
_entity.id
_entity.type
_entity.pdbx_description
1 polymer ?
#
loop_
_entity_poly.entity_id
_entity_poly.type
_entity_poly.pdbx_seq_one_letter_code
_entity_poly.pdbx_strand_id
1 'polypeptide(L)'
;MLGSRIHEHKLAVRRGDGLSQVAAHTYETGNEFNFATTTIIAQARCKKSRESIEAWASDENSINRFIDLALVYRAVRSHLRTGTTGV
;
A
#
# COMPACT_ATOMS: atom_id res chain seq x y z
N MET A 1 9.30 16.34 12.31
CA MET A 1 8.86 17.41 11.39
C MET A 1 8.18 16.80 10.18
N LEU A 2 7.01 17.30 9.80
CA LEU A 2 6.26 16.79 8.63
C LEU A 2 6.98 17.09 7.30
N GLY A 3 7.70 18.22 7.23
CA GLY A 3 8.44 18.65 6.04
C GLY A 3 9.56 17.70 5.61
N SER A 4 10.33 17.15 6.55
CA SER A 4 11.40 16.19 6.23
C SER A 4 10.84 14.87 5.68
N ARG A 5 9.74 14.35 6.23
CA ARG A 5 9.09 13.14 5.70
C ARG A 5 8.49 13.33 4.31
N ILE A 6 7.92 14.50 4.02
CA ILE A 6 7.40 14.80 2.67
C ILE A 6 8.56 14.88 1.66
N HIS A 7 9.68 15.46 2.06
CA HIS A 7 10.87 15.54 1.23
C HIS A 7 11.45 14.15 0.92
N GLU A 8 11.66 13.31 1.95
CA GLU A 8 12.11 11.93 1.79
C GLU A 8 11.16 11.11 0.93
N HIS A 9 9.84 11.23 1.14
CA HIS A 9 8.86 10.54 0.32
C HIS A 9 8.93 10.95 -1.15
N LYS A 10 9.12 12.25 -1.42
CA LYS A 10 9.33 12.74 -2.79
C LYS A 10 10.60 12.15 -3.40
N LEU A 11 11.72 12.12 -2.65
CA LEU A 11 12.97 11.52 -3.13
C LEU A 11 12.85 10.02 -3.38
N ALA A 12 12.15 9.30 -2.50
CA ALA A 12 11.94 7.87 -2.64
C ALA A 12 11.05 7.51 -3.83
N VAL A 13 9.97 8.27 -4.05
CA VAL A 13 8.91 7.94 -5.01
C VAL A 13 8.95 8.83 -6.26
N ARG A 14 10.11 9.43 -6.59
CA ARG A 14 10.32 10.06 -7.90
C ARG A 14 10.28 8.96 -8.98
N ARG A 15 9.08 8.63 -9.45
CA ARG A 15 8.83 7.58 -10.45
C ARG A 15 9.62 7.88 -11.73
N GLY A 16 10.30 6.87 -12.26
CA GLY A 16 11.06 6.98 -13.51
C GLY A 16 12.39 7.74 -13.41
N ASP A 17 12.78 8.15 -12.20
CA ASP A 17 14.06 8.80 -11.95
C ASP A 17 15.09 7.81 -11.40
N GLY A 18 16.22 7.70 -12.09
CA GLY A 18 17.34 6.83 -11.72
C GLY A 18 18.05 7.23 -10.43
N LEU A 19 17.80 8.45 -9.92
CA LEU A 19 18.33 8.93 -8.63
C LEU A 19 17.36 8.70 -7.45
N SER A 20 16.21 8.09 -7.69
CA SER A 20 15.27 7.79 -6.60
C SER A 20 15.81 6.70 -5.68
N GLN A 21 15.41 6.73 -4.40
CA GLN A 21 15.80 5.68 -3.45
C GLN A 21 15.30 4.30 -3.90
N VAL A 22 14.16 4.24 -4.60
CA VAL A 22 13.64 2.98 -5.18
C VAL A 22 14.58 2.48 -6.29
N ALA A 23 15.05 3.35 -7.18
CA ALA A 23 16.02 2.96 -8.22
C ALA A 23 17.33 2.44 -7.63
N ALA A 24 17.85 3.10 -6.59
CA ALA A 24 19.05 2.65 -5.87
C ALA A 24 18.84 1.26 -5.23
N HIS A 25 17.70 1.05 -4.56
CA HIS A 25 17.37 -0.24 -3.95
C HIS A 25 17.23 -1.36 -5.00
N THR A 26 16.61 -1.07 -6.15
CA THR A 26 16.49 -2.03 -7.26
C THR A 26 17.86 -2.44 -7.78
N TYR A 27 18.80 -1.50 -7.93
CA TYR A 27 20.18 -1.79 -8.30
C TYR A 27 20.90 -2.66 -7.26
N GLU A 28 20.78 -2.33 -5.97
CA GLU A 28 21.48 -3.04 -4.89
C GLU A 28 20.98 -4.47 -4.68
N THR A 29 19.68 -4.70 -4.82
CA THR A 29 19.06 -5.99 -4.47
C THR A 29 18.65 -6.85 -5.66
N GLY A 30 18.64 -6.28 -6.87
CA GLY A 30 18.08 -6.90 -8.07
C GLY A 30 16.54 -7.01 -8.07
N ASN A 31 15.86 -6.47 -7.06
CA ASN A 31 14.40 -6.51 -6.96
C ASN A 31 13.75 -5.31 -7.65
N GLU A 32 12.71 -5.54 -8.45
CA GLU A 32 11.99 -4.48 -9.17
C GLU A 32 10.66 -4.12 -8.49
N PHE A 33 10.35 -2.81 -8.46
CA PHE A 33 9.03 -2.32 -8.08
C PHE A 33 8.21 -1.96 -9.31
N ASN A 34 7.09 -2.66 -9.54
CA ASN A 34 6.24 -2.43 -10.71
C ASN A 34 5.34 -1.21 -10.53
N PHE A 35 5.84 -0.03 -10.91
CA PHE A 35 5.08 1.22 -10.86
C PHE A 35 3.89 1.24 -11.83
N ALA A 36 3.94 0.48 -12.93
CA ALA A 36 2.90 0.49 -13.96
C ALA A 36 1.64 -0.25 -13.52
N THR A 37 1.77 -1.33 -12.74
CA THR A 37 0.65 -2.10 -12.21
C THR A 37 0.22 -1.65 -10.81
N THR A 38 1.02 -0.81 -10.15
CA THR A 38 0.71 -0.31 -8.80
C THR A 38 -0.20 0.92 -8.83
N THR A 39 -1.38 0.81 -8.19
CA THR A 39 -2.35 1.90 -8.00
C THR A 39 -2.44 2.33 -6.54
N ILE A 40 -2.60 3.63 -6.29
CA ILE A 40 -2.89 4.18 -4.95
C ILE A 40 -4.39 4.03 -4.67
N ILE A 41 -4.74 3.18 -3.71
CA ILE A 41 -6.14 2.89 -3.37
C ILE A 41 -6.79 3.92 -2.45
N ALA A 42 -6.02 4.59 -1.60
CA ALA A 42 -6.47 5.67 -0.73
C ALA A 42 -5.29 6.37 -0.04
N GLN A 43 -5.54 7.58 0.47
CA GLN A 43 -4.59 8.36 1.26
C GLN A 43 -5.10 8.53 2.69
N ALA A 44 -4.23 8.36 3.68
CA ALA A 44 -4.57 8.56 5.09
C ALA A 44 -3.62 9.54 5.78
N ARG A 45 -4.18 10.35 6.69
CA ARG A 45 -3.45 11.37 7.44
C ARG A 45 -2.84 10.87 8.75
N CYS A 46 -3.29 9.72 9.26
CA CYS A 46 -2.77 9.13 10.49
C CYS A 46 -2.49 7.63 10.32
N LYS A 47 -1.61 7.10 11.18
CA LYS A 47 -1.20 5.69 11.17
C LYS A 47 -2.40 4.75 11.23
N LYS A 48 -3.34 5.01 12.15
CA LYS A 48 -4.54 4.18 12.37
C LYS A 48 -5.45 4.12 11.13
N SER A 49 -5.69 5.25 10.48
CA SER A 49 -6.48 5.28 9.23
C SER A 49 -5.76 4.56 8.09
N ARG A 50 -4.43 4.72 7.98
CA ARG A 50 -3.62 4.01 6.98
C ARG A 50 -3.69 2.50 7.18
N GLU A 51 -3.48 2.03 8.41
CA GLU A 51 -3.56 0.61 8.77
C GLU A 51 -4.95 0.04 8.51
N SER A 52 -6.01 0.81 8.80
CA SER A 52 -7.39 0.37 8.52
C SER A 52 -7.64 0.18 7.02
N ILE A 53 -7.18 1.12 6.18
CA ILE A 53 -7.27 1.02 4.72
C ILE A 53 -6.46 -0.17 4.22
N GLU A 54 -5.26 -0.35 4.74
CA GLU A 54 -4.34 -1.42 4.33
C GLU A 54 -4.90 -2.81 4.69
N ALA A 55 -5.43 -2.97 5.90
CA ALA A 55 -6.11 -4.20 6.32
C ALA A 55 -7.37 -4.47 5.49
N TRP A 56 -8.12 -3.41 5.13
CA TRP A 56 -9.30 -3.50 4.28
C TRP A 56 -8.96 -3.85 2.82
N ALA A 57 -7.76 -3.52 2.34
CA ALA A 57 -7.33 -3.84 0.99
C ALA A 57 -6.63 -5.21 0.90
N SER A 58 -5.87 -5.58 1.93
CA SER A 58 -4.99 -6.77 1.95
C SER A 58 -5.74 -8.10 1.94
N ASP A 59 -5.39 -8.98 1.01
CA ASP A 59 -5.85 -10.36 0.96
C ASP A 59 -4.81 -11.34 1.53
N GLU A 60 -5.04 -12.64 1.35
CA GLU A 60 -4.16 -13.70 1.83
C GLU A 60 -2.77 -13.68 1.17
N ASN A 61 -2.66 -13.11 -0.03
CA ASN A 61 -1.40 -13.02 -0.77
C ASN A 61 -0.63 -11.71 -0.49
N SER A 62 -1.19 -10.83 0.35
CA SER A 62 -0.61 -9.54 0.67
C SER A 62 0.50 -9.65 1.71
N ILE A 63 1.58 -8.87 1.51
CA ILE A 63 2.74 -8.84 2.42
C ILE A 63 2.32 -8.39 3.84
N ASN A 64 1.38 -7.44 3.96
CA ASN A 64 0.90 -6.90 5.23
C ASN A 64 -0.31 -7.64 5.83
N ARG A 65 -0.34 -8.97 5.69
CA ARG A 65 -1.39 -9.86 6.27
C ARG A 65 -1.58 -9.77 7.79
N PHE A 66 -0.65 -9.14 8.51
CA PHE A 66 -0.66 -9.06 9.98
C PHE A 66 -1.35 -7.80 10.53
N ILE A 67 -1.86 -6.91 9.67
CA ILE A 67 -2.67 -5.78 10.15
C ILE A 67 -4.09 -6.31 10.41
N ASP A 68 -4.39 -6.53 11.70
CA ASP A 68 -5.67 -7.11 12.09
C ASP A 68 -6.83 -6.14 11.84
N LEU A 69 -7.88 -6.66 11.21
CA LEU A 69 -9.12 -5.96 10.96
C LEU A 69 -10.15 -6.51 11.93
N ALA A 70 -10.76 -5.66 12.76
CA ALA A 70 -11.72 -6.13 13.76
C ALA A 70 -12.83 -6.99 13.11
N LEU A 71 -13.28 -8.01 13.83
CA LEU A 71 -14.13 -9.08 13.32
C LEU A 71 -15.37 -8.57 12.56
N VAL A 72 -16.01 -7.52 13.06
CA VAL A 72 -17.17 -6.88 12.43
C VAL A 72 -16.84 -6.37 11.02
N TYR A 73 -15.70 -5.70 10.85
CA TYR A 73 -15.26 -5.21 9.55
C TYR A 73 -14.83 -6.35 8.62
N ARG A 74 -14.29 -7.45 9.15
CA ARG A 74 -13.96 -8.65 8.36
C ARG A 74 -15.21 -9.30 7.77
N ALA A 75 -16.28 -9.41 8.55
CA ALA A 75 -17.58 -9.92 8.09
C ALA A 75 -18.16 -9.04 6.97
N VAL A 76 -18.23 -7.73 7.18
CA VAL A 76 -18.74 -6.77 6.18
C VAL A 76 -17.92 -6.85 4.88
N ARG A 77 -16.60 -6.88 4.98
CA ARG A 77 -15.70 -6.98 3.82
C ARG A 77 -15.93 -8.27 3.03
N SER A 78 -16.14 -9.40 3.72
CA SER A 78 -16.44 -10.68 3.08
C SER A 78 -17.74 -10.59 2.27
N HIS A 79 -18.80 -10.06 2.87
CA HIS A 79 -20.09 -9.87 2.18
C HIS A 79 -19.99 -8.97 0.95
N LEU A 80 -19.26 -7.86 1.04
CA LEU A 80 -19.07 -6.95 -0.10
C LEU A 80 -18.30 -7.61 -1.26
N ARG A 81 -17.36 -8.50 -0.95
CA ARG A 81 -16.58 -9.23 -1.96
C ARG A 81 -17.40 -10.34 -2.63
N THR A 82 -18.21 -11.07 -1.87
CA THR A 82 -19.06 -12.14 -2.44
C THR A 82 -20.24 -11.60 -3.25
N GLY A 83 -20.68 -10.36 -3.00
CA GLY A 83 -21.70 -9.68 -3.81
C GLY A 83 -21.23 -9.25 -5.21
N THR A 84 -19.93 -9.30 -5.51
CA THR A 84 -19.36 -8.88 -6.81
C THR A 84 -19.32 -10.02 -7.84
N THR A 85 -19.64 -11.25 -7.46
CA THR A 85 -19.70 -12.45 -8.35
C THR A 85 -21.09 -12.77 -8.89
N GLY A 86 -21.97 -11.77 -9.00
CA GLY A 86 -23.27 -11.90 -9.67
C GLY A 86 -23.23 -11.26 -11.06
N VAL A 87 -22.75 -12.02 -12.05
CA VAL A 87 -23.04 -11.80 -13.49
C VAL A 87 -23.91 -12.95 -13.94
#